data_AF-A0A158EAZ7-F1
#
_entry.id   AF-A0A158EAZ7-F1
#
_cell.length_a   1.000
_cell.length_b   1.000
_cell.length_c   1.000
_cell.angle_alpha   90.00
_cell.angle_beta   90.00
_cell.angle_gamma   90.00
#
_symmetry.space_group_name_H-M   'P 1'
#
loop_
_entity.id
_entity.type
_entity.pdbx_description
1 polymer ?
#
loop_
_entity_poly.entity_id
_entity_poly.type
_entity_poly.pdbx_seq_one_letter_code
_entity_poly.pdbx_strand_id
1 'polypeptide(L)'
;MPTDDVLQSDSNDGPFQPRALSEAFVRALENEGGLLHPLLTYFKSDHTLMMGLRGTYVNVYYRGGSLMKVACTSAACDRFVITFDPNYGEHPAVPTSSSVVSEAHDLQLWLERIPYLKLLMDRFFARRPKQEREFQQLVARENNQSVISNETDYFIADIEYAHGSARFDMLAIRWLTKDRKFTNRFRLAVIEMKYGDGALEGVSGLAEHLHALEETLRIPGARQALTQVAVDLFNQLTRLGLVNIRQKKQLEVSSDAPEIVFLLANHHPGASRLGQLLSKVDKTRFSPDTDTELKFAVSSFAGYGMHKACMYDLGEFSELVANLEERYRSKGGVAPDE
;
A
#
# COMPACT_ATOMS: atom_id res chain seq x y z
N MET A 1 -36.20 11.21 -31.60
CA MET A 1 -36.02 11.89 -30.30
C MET A 1 -35.71 10.81 -29.27
N PRO A 2 -34.43 10.52 -29.01
CA PRO A 2 -34.06 9.72 -27.85
C PRO A 2 -33.89 10.66 -26.66
N THR A 3 -34.58 10.33 -25.58
CA THR A 3 -34.55 10.99 -24.29
C THR A 3 -33.21 10.75 -23.60
N ASP A 4 -32.55 11.85 -23.28
CA ASP A 4 -31.45 11.94 -22.34
C ASP A 4 -31.93 11.47 -20.96
N ASP A 5 -31.42 10.32 -20.49
CA ASP A 5 -31.31 10.05 -19.06
C ASP A 5 -29.83 10.20 -18.68
N VAL A 6 -29.49 11.47 -18.42
CA VAL A 6 -28.25 11.88 -17.77
C VAL A 6 -28.27 11.28 -16.37
N LEU A 7 -27.49 10.23 -16.16
CA LEU A 7 -26.99 9.88 -14.84
C LEU A 7 -26.23 11.11 -14.34
N GLN A 8 -26.87 11.84 -13.41
CA GLN A 8 -26.26 12.95 -12.70
C GLN A 8 -24.94 12.48 -12.10
N SER A 9 -23.86 13.09 -12.59
CA SER A 9 -22.55 13.02 -11.99
C SER A 9 -22.62 13.74 -10.65
N ASP A 10 -22.76 12.99 -9.56
CA ASP A 10 -22.38 13.48 -8.23
C ASP A 10 -20.87 13.69 -8.24
N SER A 11 -20.44 14.88 -8.66
CA SER A 11 -19.06 15.35 -8.56
C SER A 11 -18.73 15.55 -7.08
N ASN A 12 -18.47 14.45 -6.38
CA ASN A 12 -17.78 14.44 -5.09
C ASN A 12 -16.26 14.48 -5.37
N ASP A 13 -15.83 15.45 -6.17
CA ASP A 13 -14.44 15.62 -6.60
C ASP A 13 -13.64 16.34 -5.50
N GLY A 14 -13.55 15.71 -4.33
CA GLY A 14 -12.46 16.01 -3.41
C GLY A 14 -11.11 15.76 -4.11
N PRO A 15 -9.99 16.31 -3.61
CA PRO A 15 -8.67 16.17 -4.26
C PRO A 15 -8.16 14.72 -4.33
N PHE A 16 -8.91 13.76 -3.77
CA PHE A 16 -8.58 12.34 -3.71
C PHE A 16 -9.85 11.50 -3.84
N GLN A 17 -9.79 10.46 -4.68
CA GLN A 17 -10.91 9.53 -4.84
C GLN A 17 -11.08 8.66 -3.59
N PRO A 18 -12.31 8.49 -3.07
CA PRO A 18 -12.61 7.53 -2.03
C PRO A 18 -12.25 6.10 -2.46
N ARG A 19 -11.63 5.33 -1.55
CA ARG A 19 -11.24 3.94 -1.79
C ARG A 19 -12.05 2.93 -0.97
N ALA A 20 -12.75 3.39 0.07
CA ALA A 20 -13.65 2.54 0.83
C ALA A 20 -14.82 2.07 -0.03
N LEU A 21 -15.20 0.81 0.14
CA LEU A 21 -16.34 0.19 -0.53
C LEU A 21 -17.67 0.71 0.01
N SER A 22 -18.73 0.60 -0.79
CA SER A 22 -20.10 0.82 -0.31
C SER A 22 -20.51 -0.21 0.75
N GLU A 23 -21.46 0.14 1.62
CA GLU A 23 -21.98 -0.78 2.63
C GLU A 23 -22.58 -2.06 2.04
N ALA A 24 -23.20 -1.98 0.86
CA ALA A 24 -23.72 -3.16 0.16
C ALA A 24 -22.59 -4.14 -0.20
N PHE A 25 -21.47 -3.63 -0.72
CA PHE A 25 -20.30 -4.44 -1.04
C PHE A 25 -19.67 -5.01 0.23
N VAL A 26 -19.51 -4.20 1.28
CA VAL A 26 -18.98 -4.70 2.58
C VAL A 26 -19.84 -5.84 3.11
N ARG A 27 -21.17 -5.72 3.08
CA ARG A 27 -22.08 -6.79 3.51
C ARG A 27 -21.96 -8.06 2.68
N ALA A 28 -21.72 -7.93 1.38
CA ALA A 28 -21.49 -9.08 0.51
C ALA A 28 -20.23 -9.88 0.87
N LEU A 29 -19.21 -9.22 1.46
CA LEU A 29 -17.98 -9.82 1.97
C LEU A 29 -18.10 -10.30 3.42
N GLU A 30 -18.71 -9.50 4.29
CA GLU A 30 -18.70 -9.69 5.74
C GLU A 30 -19.72 -10.74 6.20
N ASN A 31 -20.93 -10.74 5.66
CA ASN A 31 -22.01 -11.60 6.13
C ASN A 31 -21.79 -13.05 5.72
N GLU A 32 -21.99 -14.02 6.62
CA GLU A 32 -21.81 -15.45 6.32
C GLU A 32 -22.63 -15.95 5.12
N GLY A 33 -23.82 -15.36 4.88
CA GLY A 33 -24.66 -15.63 3.72
C GLY A 33 -24.42 -14.72 2.50
N GLY A 34 -23.43 -13.83 2.54
CA GLY A 34 -23.08 -12.94 1.46
C GLY A 34 -22.33 -13.66 0.33
N LEU A 35 -22.61 -13.29 -0.93
CA LEU A 35 -22.05 -13.98 -2.09
C LEU A 35 -20.52 -14.01 -2.11
N LEU A 36 -19.85 -12.96 -1.59
CA LEU A 36 -18.38 -12.86 -1.54
C LEU A 36 -17.78 -13.25 -0.19
N HIS A 37 -18.57 -13.74 0.76
CA HIS A 37 -18.03 -14.17 2.06
C HIS A 37 -17.02 -15.32 1.96
N PRO A 38 -17.22 -16.34 1.10
CA PRO A 38 -16.21 -17.38 0.89
C PRO A 38 -14.88 -16.80 0.37
N LEU A 39 -14.94 -15.74 -0.44
CA LEU A 39 -13.77 -15.04 -0.96
C LEU A 39 -12.98 -14.36 0.17
N LEU A 40 -13.65 -13.61 1.05
CA LEU A 40 -13.01 -13.00 2.21
C LEU A 40 -12.37 -14.06 3.13
N THR A 41 -13.07 -15.18 3.35
CA THR A 41 -12.58 -16.30 4.16
C THR A 41 -11.33 -16.94 3.55
N TYR A 42 -11.32 -17.19 2.24
CA TYR A 42 -10.15 -17.70 1.54
C TYR A 42 -8.94 -16.78 1.75
N PHE A 43 -9.11 -15.47 1.55
CA PHE A 43 -8.00 -14.51 1.69
C PHE A 43 -7.47 -14.36 3.11
N LYS A 44 -8.32 -14.51 4.13
CA LYS A 44 -7.86 -14.57 5.52
C LYS A 44 -6.99 -15.79 5.81
N SER A 45 -7.11 -16.85 5.02
CA SER A 45 -6.33 -18.09 5.20
C SER A 45 -5.06 -18.16 4.33
N ASP A 46 -5.00 -17.45 3.20
CA ASP A 46 -3.82 -17.39 2.33
C ASP A 46 -3.03 -16.09 2.55
N HIS A 47 -2.04 -16.14 3.44
CA HIS A 47 -1.21 -14.99 3.83
C HIS A 47 -0.25 -14.51 2.71
N THR A 48 -0.27 -15.14 1.53
CA THR A 48 0.47 -14.65 0.36
C THR A 48 -0.36 -13.67 -0.48
N LEU A 49 -1.64 -13.49 -0.16
CA LEU A 49 -2.56 -12.61 -0.85
C LEU A 49 -2.86 -11.35 -0.02
N MET A 50 -3.16 -10.25 -0.70
CA MET A 50 -3.59 -9.01 -0.06
C MET A 50 -4.82 -8.47 -0.78
N MET A 51 -5.87 -8.12 -0.04
CA MET A 51 -7.05 -7.44 -0.61
C MET A 51 -6.90 -5.93 -0.46
N GLY A 52 -6.89 -5.21 -1.58
CA GLY A 52 -6.97 -3.75 -1.63
C GLY A 52 -8.37 -3.28 -2.02
N LEU A 53 -8.89 -2.29 -1.31
CA LEU A 53 -10.21 -1.71 -1.55
C LEU A 53 -10.07 -0.54 -2.52
N ARG A 54 -10.92 -0.47 -3.54
CA ARG A 54 -10.78 0.49 -4.66
C ARG A 54 -12.08 1.24 -4.96
N GLY A 55 -12.94 1.40 -3.95
CA GLY A 55 -14.23 2.07 -4.02
C GLY A 55 -15.30 1.20 -4.67
N THR A 56 -15.20 1.00 -5.99
CA THR A 56 -16.19 0.26 -6.79
C THR A 56 -15.79 -1.20 -7.05
N TYR A 57 -14.57 -1.58 -6.66
CA TYR A 57 -14.05 -2.93 -6.78
C TYR A 57 -13.09 -3.25 -5.64
N VAL A 58 -12.83 -4.53 -5.43
CA VAL A 58 -11.65 -4.99 -4.69
C VAL A 58 -10.63 -5.52 -5.68
N ASN A 59 -9.35 -5.29 -5.38
CA ASN A 59 -8.25 -5.90 -6.09
C ASN A 59 -7.51 -6.84 -5.14
N VAL A 60 -7.24 -8.04 -5.62
CA VAL A 60 -6.51 -9.07 -4.88
C VAL A 60 -5.11 -9.13 -5.45
N TYR A 61 -4.12 -8.94 -4.60
CA TYR A 61 -2.72 -8.90 -4.97
C TYR A 61 -2.01 -10.20 -4.62
N TYR A 62 -1.13 -10.64 -5.51
CA TYR A 62 -0.15 -11.69 -5.29
C TYR A 62 1.21 -11.21 -5.79
N ARG A 63 2.23 -11.21 -4.93
CA ARG A 63 3.57 -10.71 -5.23
C ARG A 63 3.58 -9.28 -5.82
N GLY A 64 2.68 -8.43 -5.33
CA GLY A 64 2.51 -7.05 -5.77
C GLY A 64 1.76 -6.88 -7.09
N GLY A 65 1.37 -7.96 -7.78
CA GLY A 65 0.55 -7.91 -9.00
C GLY A 65 -0.93 -8.12 -8.73
N SER A 66 -1.79 -7.55 -9.57
CA SER A 66 -3.24 -7.84 -9.53
C SER A 66 -3.51 -9.28 -9.96
N LEU A 67 -3.79 -10.17 -9.01
CA LEU A 67 -4.23 -11.54 -9.27
C LEU A 67 -5.67 -11.52 -9.79
N MET A 68 -6.58 -10.84 -9.11
CA MET A 68 -7.96 -10.72 -9.57
C MET A 68 -8.59 -9.40 -9.15
N LYS A 69 -9.47 -8.89 -10.00
CA LYS A 69 -10.32 -7.74 -9.71
C LYS A 69 -11.77 -8.22 -9.59
N VAL A 70 -12.45 -7.86 -8.51
CA VAL A 70 -13.86 -8.16 -8.28
C VAL A 70 -14.63 -6.85 -8.21
N ALA A 71 -15.42 -6.56 -9.22
CA ALA A 71 -16.19 -5.34 -9.35
C ALA A 71 -17.68 -5.62 -9.16
N CYS A 72 -18.34 -4.77 -8.39
CA CYS A 72 -19.79 -4.82 -8.20
C CYS A 72 -20.49 -4.19 -9.43
N THR A 73 -21.52 -4.85 -9.98
CA THR A 73 -22.21 -4.41 -11.21
C THR A 73 -23.52 -3.67 -10.99
N SER A 74 -23.98 -3.60 -9.75
CA SER A 74 -25.27 -3.01 -9.35
C SER A 74 -25.11 -2.26 -8.03
N ALA A 75 -25.96 -1.27 -7.72
CA ALA A 75 -25.88 -0.59 -6.42
C ALA A 75 -26.10 -1.54 -5.22
N ALA A 76 -26.84 -2.63 -5.43
CA ALA A 76 -27.14 -3.65 -4.42
C ALA A 76 -25.99 -4.64 -4.16
N CYS A 77 -24.99 -4.70 -5.04
CA CYS A 77 -23.91 -5.68 -4.98
C CYS A 77 -24.38 -7.13 -4.81
N ASP A 78 -25.41 -7.48 -5.57
CA ASP A 78 -25.94 -8.84 -5.73
C ASP A 78 -25.28 -9.61 -6.88
N ARG A 79 -24.51 -8.91 -7.73
CA ARG A 79 -23.81 -9.48 -8.89
C ARG A 79 -22.47 -8.81 -9.11
N PHE A 80 -21.46 -9.62 -9.37
CA PHE A 80 -20.09 -9.18 -9.53
C PHE A 80 -19.50 -9.60 -10.86
N VAL A 81 -18.45 -8.90 -11.29
CA VAL A 81 -17.57 -9.31 -12.37
C VAL A 81 -16.18 -9.54 -11.79
N ILE A 82 -15.67 -10.75 -11.95
CA ILE A 82 -14.31 -11.16 -11.62
C ILE A 82 -13.48 -11.22 -12.90
N THR A 83 -12.33 -10.55 -12.90
CA THR A 83 -11.37 -10.59 -14.01
C THR A 83 -9.97 -10.96 -13.53
N PHE A 84 -9.23 -11.64 -14.40
CA PHE A 84 -7.80 -11.94 -14.30
C PHE A 84 -7.08 -11.23 -15.46
N ASP A 85 -5.91 -10.65 -15.23
CA ASP A 85 -5.16 -9.99 -16.30
C ASP A 85 -4.54 -11.03 -17.26
N PRO A 86 -4.97 -11.09 -18.53
CA PRO A 86 -4.44 -12.06 -19.49
C PRO A 86 -2.95 -11.89 -19.77
N ASN A 87 -2.34 -10.74 -19.45
CA ASN A 87 -0.90 -10.50 -19.66
C ASN A 87 0.00 -11.44 -18.85
N TYR A 88 -0.51 -12.06 -17.77
CA TYR A 88 0.23 -13.07 -17.01
C TYR A 88 0.28 -14.43 -17.71
N GLY A 89 -0.57 -14.69 -18.71
CA GLY A 89 -0.55 -15.92 -19.51
C GLY A 89 0.32 -15.78 -20.75
N GLU A 90 1.23 -16.73 -20.99
CA GLU A 90 2.03 -16.79 -22.24
C GLU A 90 1.22 -17.25 -23.46
N HIS A 91 0.01 -17.78 -23.24
CA HIS A 91 -0.93 -18.19 -24.28
C HIS A 91 -2.34 -17.66 -23.99
N PRO A 92 -3.08 -17.19 -25.02
CA PRO A 92 -4.46 -16.74 -24.85
C PRO A 92 -5.38 -17.94 -24.71
N ALA A 93 -5.48 -18.47 -23.48
CA ALA A 93 -6.64 -19.20 -23.02
C ALA A 93 -6.61 -19.28 -21.49
N VAL A 94 -7.23 -18.31 -20.82
CA VAL A 94 -7.93 -18.56 -19.56
C VAL A 94 -9.42 -18.53 -19.91
N PRO A 95 -10.05 -19.65 -20.31
CA PRO A 95 -11.48 -19.66 -20.59
C PRO A 95 -12.26 -19.51 -19.28
N THR A 96 -12.97 -18.39 -19.22
CA THR A 96 -13.99 -18.02 -18.25
C THR A 96 -15.23 -18.88 -18.47
N SER A 97 -15.71 -19.58 -17.44
CA SER A 97 -17.10 -20.09 -17.46
C SER A 97 -18.08 -19.00 -17.03
N SER A 98 -17.86 -17.76 -17.52
CA SER A 98 -18.40 -16.47 -17.05
C SER A 98 -17.48 -15.72 -16.08
N SER A 99 -17.16 -14.47 -16.42
CA SER A 99 -16.59 -13.49 -15.48
C SER A 99 -17.65 -12.95 -14.52
N VAL A 100 -18.94 -13.13 -14.82
CA VAL A 100 -20.04 -12.72 -13.96
C VAL A 100 -20.25 -13.78 -12.88
N VAL A 101 -20.27 -13.33 -11.63
CA VAL A 101 -20.58 -14.12 -10.44
C VAL A 101 -21.92 -13.64 -9.90
N SER A 102 -22.94 -14.50 -9.99
CA SER A 102 -24.28 -14.26 -9.47
C SER A 102 -24.75 -15.33 -8.49
N GLU A 103 -24.07 -16.46 -8.44
CA GLU A 103 -24.35 -17.55 -7.49
C GLU A 103 -23.07 -18.12 -6.88
N ALA A 104 -23.23 -18.84 -5.76
CA ALA A 104 -22.09 -19.38 -5.01
C ALA A 104 -21.22 -20.34 -5.83
N HIS A 105 -21.82 -21.06 -6.78
CA HIS A 105 -21.10 -21.96 -7.68
C HIS A 105 -20.09 -21.21 -8.57
N ASP A 106 -20.48 -20.05 -9.12
CA ASP A 106 -19.59 -19.21 -9.94
C ASP A 106 -18.34 -18.79 -9.14
N LEU A 107 -18.55 -18.34 -7.89
CA LEU A 107 -17.45 -17.92 -7.04
C LEU A 107 -16.53 -19.09 -6.70
N GLN A 108 -17.10 -20.25 -6.40
CA GLN A 108 -16.32 -21.45 -6.06
C GLN A 108 -15.36 -21.84 -7.18
N LEU A 109 -15.81 -21.77 -8.45
CA LEU A 109 -14.96 -22.02 -9.62
C LEU A 109 -13.77 -21.04 -9.69
N TRP A 110 -13.95 -19.80 -9.25
CA TRP A 110 -12.86 -18.82 -9.16
C TRP A 110 -11.88 -19.15 -8.03
N LEU A 111 -12.38 -19.52 -6.85
CA LEU A 111 -11.53 -19.86 -5.70
C LEU A 111 -10.64 -21.07 -6.00
N GLU A 112 -11.20 -22.11 -6.62
CA GLU A 112 -10.47 -23.32 -7.00
C GLU A 112 -9.35 -23.06 -8.03
N ARG A 113 -9.47 -21.97 -8.79
CA ARG A 113 -8.47 -21.58 -9.79
C ARG A 113 -7.32 -20.76 -9.23
N ILE A 114 -7.44 -20.17 -8.03
CA ILE A 114 -6.42 -19.30 -7.44
C ILE A 114 -5.00 -19.92 -7.49
N PRO A 115 -4.77 -21.20 -7.12
CA PRO A 115 -3.44 -21.80 -7.20
C PRO A 115 -2.84 -21.79 -8.61
N TYR A 116 -3.65 -22.05 -9.64
CA TYR A 116 -3.21 -22.01 -11.03
C TYR A 116 -2.92 -20.58 -11.50
N LEU A 117 -3.75 -19.62 -11.11
CA LEU A 117 -3.53 -18.20 -11.42
C LEU A 117 -2.23 -17.68 -10.79
N LYS A 118 -1.92 -18.08 -9.54
CA LYS A 118 -0.64 -17.79 -8.87
C LYS A 118 0.55 -18.38 -9.65
N LEU A 119 0.45 -19.61 -10.13
CA LEU A 119 1.49 -20.24 -10.96
C LEU A 119 1.76 -19.46 -12.25
N LEU A 120 0.72 -18.93 -12.92
CA LEU A 120 0.90 -18.08 -14.10
C LEU A 120 1.66 -16.80 -13.75
N MET A 121 1.28 -16.14 -12.65
CA MET A 121 1.97 -14.94 -12.18
C MET A 121 3.42 -15.24 -11.77
N ASP A 122 3.70 -16.38 -11.13
CA ASP A 122 5.07 -16.77 -10.76
C ASP A 122 5.97 -16.94 -11.98
N ARG A 123 5.47 -17.56 -13.06
CA ARG A 123 6.20 -17.68 -14.34
C ARG A 123 6.44 -16.31 -14.98
N PHE A 124 5.42 -15.44 -14.96
CA PHE A 124 5.54 -14.08 -15.48
C PHE A 124 6.59 -13.27 -14.71
N PHE A 125 6.51 -13.24 -13.37
CA PHE A 125 7.42 -12.47 -12.53
C PHE A 125 8.83 -13.04 -12.48
N ALA A 126 9.02 -14.34 -12.73
CA ALA A 126 10.36 -14.91 -12.91
C ALA A 126 11.12 -14.27 -14.09
N ARG A 127 10.41 -13.80 -15.12
CA ARG A 127 10.99 -13.12 -16.29
C ARG A 127 10.91 -11.60 -16.21
N ARG A 128 9.97 -11.07 -15.42
CA ARG A 128 9.67 -9.63 -15.28
C ARG A 128 9.56 -9.26 -13.81
N PRO A 129 10.67 -9.28 -13.06
CA PRO A 129 10.63 -9.04 -11.62
C PRO A 129 10.06 -7.65 -11.31
N LYS A 130 9.22 -7.58 -10.27
CA LYS A 130 8.60 -6.36 -9.76
C LYS A 130 8.83 -6.26 -8.25
N GLN A 131 10.10 -6.25 -7.87
CA GLN A 131 10.51 -6.37 -6.46
C GLN A 131 9.90 -5.28 -5.58
N GLU A 132 9.87 -4.01 -6.01
CA GLU A 132 9.26 -2.93 -5.21
C GLU A 132 7.80 -3.25 -4.85
N ARG A 133 7.00 -3.72 -5.81
CA ARG A 133 5.60 -4.09 -5.57
C ARG A 133 5.45 -5.30 -4.66
N GLU A 134 6.29 -6.31 -4.87
CA GLU A 134 6.31 -7.49 -4.01
C GLU A 134 6.63 -7.08 -2.57
N PHE A 135 7.61 -6.19 -2.38
CA PHE A 135 8.01 -5.69 -1.07
C PHE A 135 6.98 -4.76 -0.43
N GLN A 136 6.27 -3.91 -1.19
CA GLN A 136 5.11 -3.17 -0.68
C GLN A 136 4.07 -4.11 -0.06
N GLN A 137 3.75 -5.21 -0.75
CA GLN A 137 2.83 -6.23 -0.22
C GLN A 137 3.39 -6.93 1.02
N LEU A 138 4.69 -7.24 1.05
CA LEU A 138 5.35 -7.82 2.23
C LEU A 138 5.25 -6.87 3.44
N VAL A 139 5.52 -5.58 3.25
CA VAL A 139 5.41 -4.55 4.29
C VAL A 139 3.99 -4.48 4.82
N ALA A 140 2.99 -4.46 3.95
CA ALA A 140 1.59 -4.50 4.34
C ALA A 140 1.27 -5.74 5.18
N ARG A 141 1.73 -6.93 4.76
CA ARG A 141 1.54 -8.17 5.51
C ARG A 141 2.18 -8.14 6.88
N GLU A 142 3.46 -7.76 6.97
CA GLU A 142 4.21 -7.71 8.23
C GLU A 142 3.57 -6.76 9.24
N ASN A 143 3.05 -5.62 8.77
CA ASN A 143 2.49 -4.58 9.63
C ASN A 143 0.99 -4.74 9.90
N ASN A 144 0.25 -5.50 9.09
CA ASN A 144 -1.20 -5.65 9.27
C ASN A 144 -1.62 -7.02 9.80
N GLN A 145 -0.97 -8.12 9.39
CA GLN A 145 -1.50 -9.48 9.59
C GLN A 145 -0.52 -10.45 10.25
N SER A 146 0.76 -10.10 10.37
CA SER A 146 1.74 -10.94 11.05
C SER A 146 1.44 -11.11 12.54
N VAL A 147 2.12 -12.05 13.18
CA VAL A 147 2.04 -12.25 14.64
C VAL A 147 2.57 -11.05 15.43
N ILE A 148 3.41 -10.21 14.81
CA ILE A 148 3.97 -8.99 15.39
C ILE A 148 3.25 -7.71 14.96
N SER A 149 2.17 -7.79 14.17
CA SER A 149 1.47 -6.59 13.65
C SER A 149 0.98 -5.64 14.74
N ASN A 150 0.74 -6.16 15.95
CA ASN A 150 0.33 -5.34 17.10
C ASN A 150 1.51 -4.72 17.84
N GLU A 151 2.75 -5.07 17.50
CA GLU A 151 3.99 -4.54 18.07
C GLU A 151 4.61 -3.47 17.16
N THR A 152 4.28 -3.47 15.87
CA THR A 152 4.63 -2.39 14.94
C THR A 152 3.84 -1.13 15.25
N ASP A 153 4.31 0.02 14.79
CA ASP A 153 3.68 1.34 15.02
C ASP A 153 2.92 1.86 13.79
N TYR A 154 3.06 1.20 12.64
CA TYR A 154 2.46 1.60 11.37
C TYR A 154 1.55 0.48 10.86
N PHE A 155 0.41 0.86 10.29
CA PHE A 155 -0.55 -0.05 9.64
C PHE A 155 -0.81 0.43 8.22
N ILE A 156 -0.70 -0.45 7.23
CA ILE A 156 -0.82 -0.08 5.82
C ILE A 156 -2.30 -0.10 5.42
N ALA A 157 -2.84 1.05 5.04
CA ALA A 157 -4.21 1.21 4.57
C ALA A 157 -4.36 0.94 3.07
N ASP A 158 -3.33 1.26 2.26
CA ASP A 158 -3.33 0.96 0.83
C ASP A 158 -1.92 0.73 0.28
N ILE A 159 -1.83 -0.01 -0.83
CA ILE A 159 -0.66 -0.10 -1.70
C ILE A 159 -1.02 0.42 -3.10
N GLU A 160 -0.08 1.00 -3.84
CA GLU A 160 -0.27 1.53 -5.20
C GLU A 160 -1.46 2.50 -5.28
N TYR A 161 -1.53 3.45 -4.33
CA TYR A 161 -2.56 4.48 -4.36
C TYR A 161 -2.29 5.46 -5.50
N ALA A 162 -3.28 5.69 -6.35
CA ALA A 162 -3.19 6.68 -7.43
C ALA A 162 -4.47 7.50 -7.53
N HIS A 163 -4.36 8.80 -7.73
CA HIS A 163 -5.47 9.69 -8.07
C HIS A 163 -4.97 10.89 -8.87
N GLY A 164 -5.51 11.10 -10.06
CA GLY A 164 -4.98 12.11 -10.99
C GLY A 164 -3.49 11.86 -11.27
N SER A 165 -2.65 12.87 -11.01
CA SER A 165 -1.19 12.77 -11.10
C SER A 165 -0.52 12.27 -9.81
N ALA A 166 -1.23 12.24 -8.68
CA ALA A 166 -0.67 11.78 -7.41
C ALA A 166 -0.58 10.26 -7.40
N ARG A 167 0.60 9.74 -7.08
CA ARG A 167 0.85 8.31 -6.93
C ARG A 167 1.71 8.08 -5.70
N PHE A 168 1.27 7.16 -4.86
CA PHE A 168 1.95 6.76 -3.63
C PHE A 168 2.09 5.25 -3.63
N ASP A 169 3.27 4.76 -3.26
CA ASP A 169 3.48 3.32 -3.13
C ASP A 169 2.65 2.74 -2.00
N MET A 170 2.58 3.42 -0.85
CA MET A 170 1.70 3.00 0.25
C MET A 170 1.12 4.20 1.01
N LEU A 171 -0.11 4.01 1.50
CA LEU A 171 -0.75 4.87 2.50
C LEU A 171 -0.85 4.10 3.81
N ALA A 172 -0.51 4.74 4.92
CA ALA A 172 -0.47 4.11 6.22
C ALA A 172 -0.97 5.02 7.35
N ILE A 173 -1.38 4.38 8.44
CA ILE A 173 -1.70 5.01 9.71
C ILE A 173 -0.57 4.70 10.70
N ARG A 174 0.16 5.71 11.15
CA ARG A 174 1.09 5.59 12.28
C ARG A 174 0.34 5.74 13.59
N TRP A 175 0.10 4.62 14.28
CA TRP A 175 -0.63 4.59 15.52
C TRP A 175 0.18 3.90 16.64
N LEU A 176 0.89 4.72 17.40
CA LEU A 176 1.75 4.24 18.48
C LEU A 176 0.94 3.47 19.50
N THR A 177 1.53 2.40 20.03
CA THR A 177 0.89 1.56 21.05
C THR A 177 0.29 2.37 22.21
N LYS A 178 0.98 3.42 22.70
CA LYS A 178 0.51 4.29 23.79
C LYS A 178 -0.71 5.16 23.43
N ASP A 179 -0.90 5.44 22.14
CA ASP A 179 -1.93 6.33 21.61
C ASP A 179 -3.18 5.58 21.13
N ARG A 180 -3.12 4.23 21.04
CA ARG A 180 -4.24 3.35 20.62
C ARG A 180 -5.51 3.42 21.46
N LYS A 181 -5.45 4.09 22.61
CA LYS A 181 -6.64 4.39 23.41
C LYS A 181 -7.47 5.54 22.84
N PHE A 182 -6.93 6.37 21.96
CA PHE A 182 -7.59 7.53 21.34
C PHE A 182 -7.89 7.26 19.87
N THR A 183 -9.06 7.69 19.39
CA THR A 183 -9.54 7.46 18.02
C THR A 183 -8.98 8.45 17.00
N ASN A 184 -8.37 9.55 17.44
CA ASN A 184 -7.89 10.64 16.59
C ASN A 184 -6.41 11.03 16.83
N ARG A 185 -5.66 10.22 17.59
CA ARG A 185 -4.22 10.43 17.84
C ARG A 185 -3.38 9.42 17.08
N PHE A 186 -3.15 9.72 15.81
CA PHE A 186 -2.29 8.98 14.90
C PHE A 186 -1.81 9.96 13.82
N ARG A 187 -0.83 9.55 13.01
CA ARG A 187 -0.43 10.32 11.82
C ARG A 187 -0.74 9.56 10.54
N LEU A 188 -1.09 10.30 9.50
CA LEU A 188 -1.00 9.81 8.14
C LEU A 188 0.49 9.60 7.80
N ALA A 189 0.83 8.47 7.20
CA ALA A 189 2.12 8.23 6.59
C ALA A 189 1.95 7.90 5.11
N VAL A 190 2.65 8.62 4.25
CA VAL A 190 2.78 8.34 2.82
C VAL A 190 4.16 7.73 2.62
N ILE A 191 4.21 6.49 2.15
CA ILE A 191 5.44 5.72 2.09
C ILE A 191 5.82 5.51 0.63
N GLU A 192 7.08 5.81 0.33
CA GLU A 192 7.75 5.54 -0.95
C GLU A 192 8.73 4.38 -0.77
N MET A 193 8.60 3.32 -1.55
CA MET A 193 9.44 2.12 -1.45
C MET A 193 10.53 2.16 -2.52
N LYS A 194 11.78 1.89 -2.13
CA LYS A 194 12.88 1.68 -3.09
C LYS A 194 13.56 0.34 -2.84
N TYR A 195 13.69 -0.46 -3.89
CA TYR A 195 14.35 -1.77 -3.83
C TYR A 195 15.71 -1.74 -4.53
N GLY A 196 16.78 -1.85 -3.75
CA GLY A 196 18.16 -1.79 -4.23
C GLY A 196 18.55 -0.41 -4.78
N ASP A 197 19.84 -0.23 -5.04
CA ASP A 197 20.39 1.07 -5.44
C ASP A 197 19.97 1.51 -6.85
N GLY A 198 19.67 0.56 -7.74
CA GLY A 198 19.18 0.87 -9.09
C GLY A 198 17.84 1.61 -9.11
N ALA A 199 17.04 1.49 -8.04
CA ALA A 199 15.78 2.20 -7.90
C ALA A 199 15.93 3.67 -7.44
N LEU A 200 17.14 4.04 -7.01
CA LEU A 200 17.45 5.40 -6.53
C LEU A 200 17.69 6.38 -7.70
N GLU A 201 17.90 5.89 -8.93
CA GLU A 201 18.15 6.68 -10.15
C GLU A 201 17.02 6.60 -11.19
N GLY A 202 17.03 7.57 -12.11
CA GLY A 202 16.12 7.65 -13.27
C GLY A 202 15.41 9.00 -13.38
N VAL A 203 14.48 9.12 -14.34
CA VAL A 203 13.54 10.26 -14.54
C VAL A 203 12.52 10.37 -13.38
N SER A 204 12.72 9.61 -12.30
CA SER A 204 11.82 9.42 -11.16
C SER A 204 12.63 9.01 -9.91
N GLY A 205 13.71 9.75 -9.64
CA GLY A 205 14.63 9.51 -8.52
C GLY A 205 14.05 9.91 -7.15
N LEU A 206 14.76 9.57 -6.06
CA LEU A 206 14.32 9.85 -4.68
C LEU A 206 13.93 11.33 -4.45
N ALA A 207 14.73 12.27 -4.96
CA ALA A 207 14.47 13.71 -4.80
C ALA A 207 13.25 14.20 -5.58
N GLU A 208 13.00 13.64 -6.78
CA GLU A 208 11.84 13.99 -7.60
C GLU A 208 10.55 13.44 -6.99
N HIS A 209 10.59 12.21 -6.46
CA HIS A 209 9.48 11.64 -5.71
C HIS A 209 9.19 12.43 -4.44
N LEU A 210 10.21 12.77 -3.65
CA LEU A 210 10.04 13.62 -2.47
C LEU A 210 9.37 14.96 -2.83
N HIS A 211 9.85 15.63 -3.88
CA HIS A 211 9.25 16.88 -4.35
C HIS A 211 7.79 16.69 -4.79
N ALA A 212 7.48 15.64 -5.56
CA ALA A 212 6.12 15.37 -6.03
C ALA A 212 5.15 15.07 -4.87
N LEU A 213 5.59 14.29 -3.89
CA LEU A 213 4.83 14.00 -2.66
C LEU A 213 4.56 15.27 -1.88
N GLU A 214 5.58 16.10 -1.70
CA GLU A 214 5.50 17.34 -0.93
C GLU A 214 4.56 18.34 -1.59
N GLU A 215 4.67 18.54 -2.90
CA GLU A 215 3.75 19.40 -3.67
C GLU A 215 2.31 18.89 -3.59
N THR A 216 2.11 17.58 -3.66
CA THR A 216 0.78 16.99 -3.49
C THR A 216 0.20 17.28 -2.10
N LEU A 217 1.01 17.16 -1.05
CA LEU A 217 0.59 17.43 0.33
C LEU A 217 0.44 18.92 0.66
N ARG A 218 0.98 19.83 -0.18
CA ARG A 218 0.78 21.28 -0.04
C ARG A 218 -0.53 21.79 -0.63
N ILE A 219 -1.19 21.02 -1.50
CA ILE A 219 -2.47 21.40 -2.07
C ILE A 219 -3.47 21.66 -0.92
N PRO A 220 -4.19 22.80 -0.89
CA PRO A 220 -5.14 23.10 0.16
C PRO A 220 -6.17 21.99 0.35
N GLY A 221 -6.31 21.51 1.59
CA GLY A 221 -7.23 20.41 1.94
C GLY A 221 -6.74 19.00 1.59
N ALA A 222 -5.63 18.85 0.85
CA ALA A 222 -5.12 17.54 0.42
C ALA A 222 -4.77 16.64 1.61
N ARG A 223 -4.07 17.17 2.61
CA ARG A 223 -3.70 16.40 3.82
C ARG A 223 -4.94 15.83 4.52
N GLN A 224 -5.95 16.68 4.74
CA GLN A 224 -7.19 16.26 5.41
C GLN A 224 -7.94 15.21 4.60
N ALA A 225 -8.06 15.42 3.28
CA ALA A 225 -8.73 14.48 2.39
C ALA A 225 -7.99 13.13 2.30
N LEU A 226 -6.66 13.14 2.23
CA LEU A 226 -5.85 11.92 2.19
C LEU A 226 -5.89 11.17 3.54
N THR A 227 -5.88 11.91 4.66
CA THR A 227 -6.10 11.31 5.99
C THR A 227 -7.48 10.67 6.08
N GLN A 228 -8.53 11.32 5.57
CA GLN A 228 -9.87 10.74 5.52
C GLN A 228 -9.89 9.42 4.72
N VAL A 229 -9.28 9.41 3.53
CA VAL A 229 -9.15 8.19 2.71
C VAL A 229 -8.46 7.06 3.50
N ALA A 230 -7.34 7.36 4.16
CA ALA A 230 -6.60 6.37 4.95
C ALA A 230 -7.41 5.85 6.15
N VAL A 231 -8.15 6.73 6.84
CA VAL A 231 -9.05 6.38 7.95
C VAL A 231 -10.19 5.48 7.50
N ASP A 232 -10.86 5.82 6.41
CA ASP A 232 -11.98 5.04 5.88
C ASP A 232 -11.52 3.64 5.48
N LEU A 233 -10.39 3.56 4.79
CA LEU A 233 -9.74 2.30 4.45
C LEU A 233 -9.37 1.49 5.68
N PHE A 234 -8.65 2.09 6.64
CA PHE A 234 -8.21 1.40 7.86
C PHE A 234 -9.39 0.85 8.66
N ASN A 235 -10.46 1.64 8.82
CA ASN A 235 -11.67 1.23 9.52
C ASN A 235 -12.36 0.05 8.82
N GLN A 236 -12.49 0.11 7.49
CA GLN A 236 -13.12 -0.94 6.71
C GLN A 236 -12.26 -2.21 6.65
N LEU A 237 -10.94 -2.09 6.52
CA LEU A 237 -10.00 -3.22 6.59
C LEU A 237 -10.05 -3.89 7.97
N THR A 238 -10.12 -3.10 9.05
CA THR A 238 -10.26 -3.62 10.42
C THR A 238 -11.59 -4.36 10.60
N ARG A 239 -12.70 -3.79 10.11
CA ARG A 239 -14.03 -4.41 10.11
C ARG A 239 -14.02 -5.75 9.37
N LEU A 240 -13.42 -5.78 8.19
CA LEU A 240 -13.26 -6.98 7.38
C LEU A 240 -12.24 -7.98 7.95
N GLY A 241 -11.50 -7.64 9.02
CA GLY A 241 -10.46 -8.49 9.61
C GLY A 241 -9.23 -8.66 8.73
N LEU A 242 -8.94 -7.69 7.86
CA LEU A 242 -7.76 -7.61 6.99
C LEU A 242 -6.60 -6.85 7.65
N VAL A 243 -6.89 -6.12 8.74
CA VAL A 243 -5.91 -5.59 9.69
C VAL A 243 -6.15 -6.25 11.04
N ASN A 244 -5.15 -7.00 11.52
CA ASN A 244 -5.15 -7.63 12.83
C ASN A 244 -4.68 -6.63 13.89
N ILE A 245 -5.64 -5.89 14.46
CA ILE A 245 -5.41 -4.99 15.59
C ILE A 245 -6.27 -5.40 16.78
N ARG A 246 -5.67 -5.43 17.98
CA ARG A 246 -6.37 -5.76 19.23
C ARG A 246 -7.43 -4.71 19.58
N GLN A 247 -7.13 -3.44 19.35
CA GLN A 247 -8.04 -2.32 19.59
C GLN A 247 -8.93 -2.10 18.36
N LYS A 248 -10.12 -2.70 18.34
CA LYS A 248 -11.12 -2.54 17.26
C LYS A 248 -11.93 -1.24 17.38
N LYS A 249 -11.25 -0.10 17.49
CA LYS A 249 -11.92 1.21 17.51
C LYS A 249 -12.02 1.76 16.09
N GLN A 250 -13.11 2.45 15.80
CA GLN A 250 -13.18 3.25 14.58
C GLN A 250 -12.37 4.52 14.79
N LEU A 251 -11.41 4.75 13.89
CA LEU A 251 -10.62 5.97 13.86
C LEU A 251 -11.46 7.13 13.34
N GLU A 252 -11.18 8.31 13.87
CA GLU A 252 -11.66 9.60 13.40
C GLU A 252 -10.49 10.33 12.74
N VAL A 253 -10.75 11.28 11.83
CA VAL A 253 -9.68 12.03 11.16
C VAL A 253 -8.80 12.74 12.19
N SER A 254 -7.50 12.46 12.12
CA SER A 254 -6.50 13.18 12.91
C SER A 254 -6.10 14.49 12.22
N SER A 255 -5.76 15.49 13.03
CA SER A 255 -5.17 16.76 12.60
C SER A 255 -3.64 16.76 12.68
N ASP A 256 -3.01 15.67 13.13
CA ASP A 256 -1.56 15.60 13.27
C ASP A 256 -0.87 15.68 11.89
N ALA A 257 0.31 16.32 11.86
CA ALA A 257 1.10 16.45 10.64
C ALA A 257 1.43 15.09 10.00
N PRO A 258 1.36 14.95 8.66
CA PRO A 258 1.70 13.71 7.98
C PRO A 258 3.22 13.43 7.98
N GLU A 259 3.56 12.17 7.73
CA GLU A 259 4.93 11.70 7.50
C GLU A 259 5.12 11.27 6.05
N ILE A 260 6.20 11.70 5.42
CA ILE A 260 6.73 11.11 4.19
C ILE A 260 7.81 10.12 4.62
N VAL A 261 7.64 8.84 4.29
CA VAL A 261 8.56 7.78 4.69
C VAL A 261 9.22 7.17 3.46
N PHE A 262 10.54 7.20 3.39
CA PHE A 262 11.29 6.36 2.45
C PHE A 262 11.62 5.02 3.10
N LEU A 263 11.13 3.94 2.50
CA LEU A 263 11.47 2.58 2.91
C LEU A 263 12.47 1.99 1.92
N LEU A 264 13.73 1.91 2.34
CA LEU A 264 14.83 1.43 1.52
C LEU A 264 15.08 -0.05 1.80
N ALA A 265 14.72 -0.92 0.85
CA ALA A 265 15.00 -2.34 0.93
C ALA A 265 16.28 -2.69 0.18
N ASN A 266 17.17 -3.45 0.84
CA ASN A 266 18.37 -4.03 0.24
C ASN A 266 19.33 -3.00 -0.41
N HIS A 267 19.48 -1.82 0.21
CA HIS A 267 20.54 -0.86 -0.13
C HIS A 267 21.92 -1.50 0.08
N HIS A 268 22.83 -1.34 -0.89
CA HIS A 268 24.21 -1.80 -0.78
C HIS A 268 25.05 -0.79 0.02
N PRO A 269 25.59 -1.16 1.19
CA PRO A 269 26.31 -0.23 2.07
C PRO A 269 27.54 0.46 1.46
N GLY A 270 28.17 -0.17 0.46
CA GLY A 270 29.32 0.40 -0.25
C GLY A 270 28.95 1.38 -1.36
N ALA A 271 27.66 1.58 -1.67
CA ALA A 271 27.23 2.49 -2.71
C ALA A 271 27.13 3.93 -2.18
N SER A 272 28.00 4.82 -2.63
CA SER A 272 28.01 6.24 -2.22
C SER A 272 26.79 7.04 -2.72
N ARG A 273 25.97 6.42 -3.57
CA ARG A 273 24.92 7.07 -4.34
C ARG A 273 23.80 7.60 -3.45
N LEU A 274 23.42 6.84 -2.43
CA LEU A 274 22.40 7.27 -1.46
C LEU A 274 22.89 8.53 -0.73
N GLY A 275 24.12 8.54 -0.22
CA GLY A 275 24.72 9.72 0.42
C GLY A 275 24.72 10.96 -0.48
N GLN A 276 25.09 10.80 -1.76
CA GLN A 276 25.07 11.89 -2.75
C GLN A 276 23.67 12.44 -3.05
N LEU A 277 22.63 11.60 -2.99
CA LEU A 277 21.24 12.05 -3.16
C LEU A 277 20.76 12.79 -1.92
N LEU A 278 21.03 12.25 -0.73
CA LEU A 278 20.64 12.86 0.54
C LEU A 278 21.29 14.25 0.74
N SER A 279 22.52 14.45 0.27
CA SER A 279 23.19 15.76 0.34
C SER A 279 22.52 16.86 -0.50
N LYS A 280 21.66 16.49 -1.45
CA LYS A 280 20.91 17.42 -2.31
C LYS A 280 19.53 17.77 -1.74
N VAL A 281 19.06 17.07 -0.72
CA VAL A 281 17.78 17.35 -0.09
C VAL A 281 17.90 18.58 0.80
N ASP A 282 17.06 19.58 0.57
CA ASP A 282 16.98 20.76 1.43
C ASP A 282 16.37 20.40 2.79
N LYS A 283 17.24 20.27 3.79
CA LYS A 283 16.89 19.89 5.16
C LYS A 283 15.95 20.89 5.83
N THR A 284 15.95 22.15 5.40
CA THR A 284 15.12 23.20 6.01
C THR A 284 13.63 22.98 5.77
N ARG A 285 13.28 22.21 4.72
CA ARG A 285 11.89 21.88 4.36
C ARG A 285 11.23 20.82 5.26
N PHE A 286 12.03 20.14 6.09
CA PHE A 286 11.58 19.03 6.96
C PHE A 286 12.05 19.21 8.41
N SER A 287 12.27 20.46 8.84
CA SER A 287 12.64 20.75 10.22
C SER A 287 11.46 20.48 11.18
N PRO A 288 11.71 20.35 12.50
CA PRO A 288 10.65 20.09 13.49
C PRO A 288 9.48 21.08 13.49
N ASP A 289 9.68 22.28 12.94
CA ASP A 289 8.67 23.34 12.86
C ASP A 289 7.83 23.27 11.57
N THR A 290 8.06 22.27 10.73
CA THR A 290 7.32 22.08 9.46
C THR A 290 6.11 21.18 9.63
N ASP A 291 5.08 21.42 8.83
CA ASP A 291 3.84 20.64 8.88
C ASP A 291 3.93 19.26 8.17
N THR A 292 5.13 18.75 7.90
CA THR A 292 5.34 17.43 7.29
C THR A 292 6.72 16.91 7.66
N GLU A 293 6.80 15.69 8.17
CA GLU A 293 8.09 15.09 8.55
C GLU A 293 8.62 14.15 7.46
N LEU A 294 9.91 14.25 7.14
CA LEU A 294 10.60 13.27 6.30
C LEU A 294 11.28 12.22 7.19
N LYS A 295 10.98 10.94 6.94
CA LYS A 295 11.51 9.80 7.67
C LYS A 295 12.12 8.76 6.74
N PHE A 296 13.12 8.05 7.23
CA PHE A 296 13.72 6.90 6.59
C PHE A 296 13.48 5.68 7.47
N ALA A 297 12.77 4.71 6.92
CA ALA A 297 12.54 3.44 7.58
C ALA A 297 13.74 2.52 7.29
N VAL A 298 14.46 2.17 8.35
CA VAL A 298 15.51 1.15 8.30
C VAL A 298 15.03 -0.13 8.99
N SER A 299 15.55 -1.26 8.53
CA SER A 299 15.17 -2.56 9.09
C SER A 299 15.56 -2.65 10.57
N SER A 300 14.63 -3.14 11.40
CA SER A 300 14.93 -3.54 12.78
C SER A 300 15.61 -4.91 12.73
N PHE A 301 16.92 -4.95 12.96
CA PHE A 301 17.74 -6.14 12.64
C PHE A 301 17.37 -6.66 11.23
N ALA A 302 17.27 -7.97 11.01
CA ALA A 302 16.98 -8.56 9.70
C ALA A 302 15.45 -8.66 9.38
N GLY A 303 14.67 -7.59 9.57
CA GLY A 303 13.21 -7.61 9.34
C GLY A 303 12.56 -6.27 8.95
N TYR A 304 11.27 -6.30 8.57
CA TYR A 304 10.50 -5.14 8.02
C TYR A 304 9.43 -4.57 8.97
N GLY A 305 9.45 -4.95 10.25
CA GLY A 305 8.56 -4.36 11.26
C GLY A 305 8.85 -2.86 11.42
N MET A 306 7.85 -2.02 11.20
CA MET A 306 8.01 -0.57 11.25
C MET A 306 7.76 -0.07 12.68
N HIS A 307 8.83 0.13 13.45
CA HIS A 307 8.78 0.73 14.78
C HIS A 307 9.30 2.15 14.73
N LYS A 308 8.72 3.05 15.55
CA LYS A 308 9.16 4.45 15.60
C LYS A 308 10.67 4.59 15.89
N ALA A 309 11.24 3.70 16.71
CA ALA A 309 12.67 3.73 17.05
C ALA A 309 13.60 3.46 15.84
N CYS A 310 13.08 2.88 14.76
CA CYS A 310 13.80 2.62 13.51
C CYS A 310 13.46 3.66 12.42
N MET A 311 12.79 4.75 12.78
CA MET A 311 12.42 5.83 11.86
C MET A 311 13.34 7.01 12.10
N TYR A 312 14.30 7.18 11.20
CA TYR A 312 15.32 8.22 11.29
C TYR A 312 14.84 9.46 10.53
N ASP A 313 15.05 10.65 11.08
CA ASP A 313 14.96 11.85 10.27
C ASP A 313 16.12 11.94 9.26
N LEU A 314 16.08 12.93 8.38
CA LEU A 314 17.11 13.11 7.35
C LEU A 314 18.51 13.32 7.93
N GLY A 315 18.64 14.00 9.07
CA GLY A 315 19.92 14.23 9.74
C GLY A 315 20.48 12.94 10.32
N GLU A 316 19.68 12.27 11.17
CA GLU A 316 20.05 11.02 11.81
C GLU A 316 20.37 9.92 10.78
N PHE A 317 19.60 9.84 9.69
CA PHE A 317 19.83 8.87 8.64
C PHE A 317 21.08 9.18 7.81
N SER A 318 21.36 10.47 7.53
CA SER A 318 22.61 10.86 6.84
C SER A 318 23.84 10.42 7.63
N GLU A 319 23.82 10.58 8.96
CA GLU A 319 24.89 10.12 9.84
C GLU A 319 25.00 8.59 9.86
N LEU A 320 23.87 7.89 9.91
CA LEU A 320 23.83 6.43 9.84
C LEU A 320 24.46 5.90 8.54
N VAL A 321 24.12 6.49 7.39
CA VAL A 321 24.69 6.15 6.08
C VAL A 321 26.19 6.41 6.06
N ALA A 322 26.64 7.59 6.49
CA ALA A 322 28.07 7.91 6.52
C ALA A 322 28.89 6.92 7.37
N ASN A 323 28.39 6.58 8.56
CA ASN A 323 29.00 5.58 9.45
C ASN A 323 29.03 4.18 8.81
N LEU A 324 27.96 3.81 8.10
CA LEU A 324 27.85 2.52 7.44
C LEU A 324 28.85 2.40 6.26
N GLU A 325 28.96 3.45 5.45
CA GLU A 325 29.91 3.54 4.34
C GLU A 325 31.37 3.46 4.83
N GLU A 326 31.71 4.17 5.91
CA GLU A 326 33.04 4.11 6.53
C GLU A 326 33.34 2.70 7.08
N ARG A 327 32.36 2.08 7.75
CA ARG A 327 32.50 0.72 8.26
C ARG A 327 32.67 -0.31 7.14
N TYR A 328 32.01 -0.13 6.00
CA TYR A 328 32.17 -1.01 4.84
C TYR A 328 33.58 -0.92 4.26
N ARG A 329 34.09 0.30 4.06
CA ARG A 329 35.46 0.56 3.57
C ARG A 329 36.54 0.02 4.52
N SER A 330 36.40 0.24 5.82
CA SER A 330 37.36 -0.26 6.83
C SER A 330 37.45 -1.79 6.89
N LYS A 331 36.45 -2.51 6.39
CA LYS A 331 36.45 -3.98 6.29
C LYS A 331 36.95 -4.49 4.93
N GLY A 332 37.55 -3.64 4.11
CA GLY A 332 38.04 -4.00 2.78
C GLY A 332 36.93 -4.16 1.74
N GLY A 333 35.73 -3.67 2.03
CA GLY A 333 34.67 -3.57 1.03
C GLY A 333 35.04 -2.55 -0.04
N VAL A 334 34.91 -2.94 -1.31
CA VAL A 334 35.14 -2.08 -2.47
C VAL A 334 33.79 -1.54 -2.93
N ALA A 335 33.72 -0.26 -3.28
CA ALA A 335 32.47 0.32 -3.79
C ALA A 335 32.07 -0.41 -5.09
N PRO A 336 30.77 -0.65 -5.36
CA PRO A 336 30.34 -1.33 -6.58
C PRO A 336 30.72 -0.58 -7.87
N ASP A 337 31.10 0.70 -7.76
CA ASP A 337 31.50 1.59 -8.87
C ASP A 337 33.04 1.86 -8.91
N GLU A 338 33.86 1.17 -8.11
CA GLU A 338 35.35 1.17 -8.15
C GLU A 338 35.93 -0.10 -8.80
#